data_AF-A0A422Q955-F1
#
_entry.id   AF-A0A422Q955-F1
#
_cell.length_a   1.000
_cell.length_b   1.000
_cell.length_c   1.000
_cell.angle_alpha   90.00
_cell.angle_beta   90.00
_cell.angle_gamma   90.00
#
_symmetry.space_group_name_H-M   'P 1'
#
loop_
_entity.id
_entity.type
_entity.pdbx_description
1 polymer ?
#
loop_
_entity_poly.entity_id
_entity_poly.type
_entity_poly.pdbx_seq_one_letter_code
_entity_poly.pdbx_strand_id
1 'polypeptide(L)'
;MSWDKLLGLRLVLGALLCVAASSAYGQMPTFINAGEGGWGAPTETQLGEEDAVVKALPDPDAPGFYLPLKCSACGAIVEHAVHLLAPVVEQHLVRRERETRAGGKPPHRLQPKEIETVDAFEQLCREVPVLYGLEMKSGTVPSLFFSKSDMINRVRGGWMQYFLASTCEELLDEQEEELVAAVFAAAEEGGMVGLPTKVREAVCTRWKRSSKGCDKHGLPIDPRSGDSSDL
;
A
#
# COMPACT_ATOMS: atom_id res chain seq x y z
N MET A 1 56.16 17.64 23.42
CA MET A 1 54.80 18.21 23.39
C MET A 1 53.83 17.07 23.67
N SER A 2 53.12 17.11 24.81
CA SER A 2 52.39 15.95 25.35
C SER A 2 51.07 15.72 24.62
N TRP A 3 50.80 14.45 24.27
CA TRP A 3 49.59 13.98 23.59
C TRP A 3 48.30 14.25 24.39
N ASP A 4 48.40 14.47 25.70
CA ASP A 4 47.26 14.74 26.58
C ASP A 4 46.53 16.05 26.25
N LYS A 5 47.23 17.03 25.65
CA LYS A 5 46.61 18.31 25.27
C LYS A 5 45.75 18.23 24.01
N LEU A 6 45.96 17.21 23.16
CA LEU A 6 45.18 17.00 21.93
C LEU A 6 43.85 16.26 22.20
N LEU A 7 43.81 15.40 23.22
CA LEU A 7 42.59 14.70 23.65
C LEU A 7 41.60 15.62 24.37
N GLY A 8 42.10 16.54 25.21
CA GLY A 8 41.25 17.53 25.89
C GLY A 8 40.51 18.46 24.93
N LEU A 9 41.15 18.85 23.82
CA LEU A 9 40.54 19.75 22.83
C LEU A 9 39.40 19.08 22.04
N ARG A 10 39.47 17.77 21.80
CA ARG A 10 38.43 17.02 21.06
C ARG A 10 37.18 16.77 21.91
N LEU A 11 37.31 16.60 23.22
CA LEU A 11 36.17 16.41 24.12
C LEU A 11 35.35 17.69 24.32
N VAL A 12 35.99 18.86 24.32
CA VAL A 12 35.29 20.15 24.44
C VAL A 12 34.52 20.50 23.16
N LEU A 13 35.04 20.14 21.98
CA LEU A 13 34.32 20.29 20.70
C LEU A 13 33.12 19.34 20.55
N GLY A 14 33.17 18.15 21.17
CA GLY A 14 32.03 17.21 21.19
C GLY A 14 30.86 17.68 22.06
N ALA A 15 31.14 18.37 23.17
CA ALA A 15 30.09 18.85 24.09
C ALA A 15 29.36 20.11 23.59
N LEU A 16 29.99 20.92 22.72
CA LEU A 16 29.38 22.13 22.14
C LEU A 16 28.48 21.87 20.93
N LEU A 17 28.49 20.66 20.36
CA LEU A 17 27.59 20.27 19.26
C LEU A 17 26.26 19.65 19.73
N CYS A 18 26.11 19.33 21.03
CA CYS A 18 24.90 18.68 21.56
C CYS A 18 23.86 19.67 22.14
N VAL A 19 24.09 20.99 22.10
CA VAL A 19 23.16 21.99 22.69
C VAL A 19 22.34 22.74 21.62
N ALA A 20 22.47 22.40 20.33
CA ALA A 20 21.69 23.01 19.24
C ALA A 20 20.57 22.12 18.66
N ALA A 21 20.11 21.10 19.41
CA ALA A 21 19.09 20.16 18.94
C ALA A 21 17.83 20.08 19.82
N SER A 22 17.50 21.14 20.56
CA SER A 22 16.27 21.20 21.37
C SER A 22 15.56 22.55 21.23
N SER A 23 14.97 22.82 20.06
CA SER A 23 13.81 23.70 19.92
C SER A 23 13.15 23.54 18.54
N ALA A 24 12.46 22.42 18.32
CA ALA A 24 11.50 22.27 17.23
C ALA A 24 10.41 21.26 17.62
N TYR A 25 9.77 21.50 18.77
CA TYR A 25 8.43 20.98 19.02
C TYR A 25 7.46 21.99 18.42
N GLY A 26 6.63 21.56 17.46
CA GLY A 26 5.50 22.34 16.96
C GLY A 26 5.63 22.84 15.52
N GLN A 27 5.80 21.95 14.55
CA GLN A 27 5.34 22.19 13.18
C GLN A 27 4.81 20.86 12.63
N MET A 28 3.49 20.76 12.50
CA MET A 28 2.88 19.76 11.62
C MET A 28 3.51 19.90 10.23
N PRO A 29 3.80 18.81 9.52
CA PRO A 29 4.25 18.91 8.14
C PRO A 29 3.12 19.53 7.32
N THR A 30 3.32 20.77 6.88
CA THR A 30 2.64 21.30 5.70
C THR A 30 2.91 20.33 4.55
N PHE A 31 1.84 19.83 3.96
CA PHE A 31 1.82 18.97 2.78
C PHE A 31 2.90 19.37 1.78
N ILE A 32 3.86 18.46 1.57
CA ILE A 32 4.83 18.58 0.48
C ILE A 32 4.04 18.40 -0.81
N ASN A 33 3.91 19.50 -1.54
CA ASN A 33 3.49 19.50 -2.94
C ASN A 33 4.60 18.77 -3.71
N ALA A 34 4.41 17.47 -3.96
CA ALA A 34 5.27 16.70 -4.83
C ALA A 34 5.08 17.21 -6.27
N GLY A 35 6.17 17.70 -6.85
CA GLY A 35 6.19 18.34 -8.15
C GLY A 35 5.78 17.42 -9.31
N GLU A 36 5.22 18.10 -10.31
CA GLU A 36 5.00 17.75 -11.70
C GLU A 36 5.66 16.46 -12.22
N GLY A 37 4.82 15.44 -12.36
CA GLY A 37 5.03 14.33 -13.27
C GLY A 37 3.68 13.80 -13.75
N GLY A 38 3.08 14.43 -14.76
CA GLY A 38 2.12 13.78 -15.66
C GLY A 38 0.78 13.23 -15.13
N TRP A 39 0.38 13.49 -13.89
CA TRP A 39 -0.89 13.02 -13.32
C TRP A 39 -1.64 14.21 -12.69
N GLY A 40 -2.89 14.42 -13.10
CA GLY A 40 -3.68 15.60 -12.78
C GLY A 40 -3.94 15.74 -11.28
N ALA A 41 -3.92 16.97 -10.78
CA ALA A 41 -4.19 17.26 -9.38
C ALA A 41 -5.56 16.70 -8.96
N PRO A 42 -5.66 15.90 -7.88
CA PRO A 42 -6.95 15.48 -7.36
C PRO A 42 -7.71 16.73 -6.90
N THR A 43 -8.98 16.83 -7.28
CA THR A 43 -9.89 17.84 -6.70
C THR A 43 -10.27 17.37 -5.30
N GLU A 44 -9.32 17.45 -4.36
CA GLU A 44 -9.54 17.10 -2.95
C GLU A 44 -10.46 18.16 -2.34
N THR A 45 -11.76 17.87 -2.32
CA THR A 45 -12.73 18.74 -1.65
C THR A 45 -12.60 18.47 -0.16
N GLN A 46 -12.13 19.45 0.61
CA GLN A 46 -12.16 19.36 2.07
C GLN A 46 -13.62 19.33 2.53
N LEU A 47 -14.08 18.17 2.99
CA LEU A 47 -15.41 17.98 3.53
C LEU A 47 -15.41 18.35 5.02
N GLY A 48 -16.41 19.13 5.45
CA GLY A 48 -16.60 19.41 6.88
C GLY A 48 -17.12 18.20 7.64
N GLU A 49 -16.96 18.17 8.96
CA GLU A 49 -17.46 17.07 9.82
C GLU A 49 -18.98 16.87 9.73
N GLU A 50 -19.71 17.93 9.39
CA GLU A 50 -21.16 17.90 9.23
C GLU A 50 -21.63 17.34 7.88
N ASP A 51 -20.70 17.12 6.94
CA ASP A 51 -20.99 16.64 5.59
C ASP A 51 -21.63 15.24 5.63
N ALA A 52 -22.67 15.05 4.82
CA ALA A 52 -23.39 13.78 4.75
C ALA A 52 -22.48 12.62 4.32
N VAL A 53 -21.46 12.89 3.50
CA VAL A 53 -20.45 11.91 3.10
C VAL A 53 -19.62 11.46 4.30
N VAL A 54 -19.16 12.41 5.13
CA VAL A 54 -18.33 12.13 6.31
C VAL A 54 -19.12 11.29 7.32
N LYS A 55 -20.40 11.61 7.54
CA LYS A 55 -21.31 10.83 8.39
C LYS A 55 -21.62 9.43 7.84
N ALA A 56 -21.53 9.25 6.53
CA ALA A 56 -21.80 7.98 5.86
C ALA A 56 -20.53 7.10 5.71
N LEU A 57 -19.36 7.58 6.15
CA LEU A 57 -18.13 6.79 6.11
C LEU A 57 -18.28 5.51 6.94
N PRO A 58 -17.79 4.36 6.44
CA PRO A 58 -17.75 3.15 7.25
C PRO A 58 -16.78 3.36 8.42
N ASP A 59 -17.20 2.91 9.59
CA ASP A 59 -16.38 2.95 10.80
C ASP A 59 -15.54 1.65 10.89
N PRO A 60 -14.20 1.72 10.86
CA PRO A 60 -13.36 0.54 11.01
C PRO A 60 -13.51 -0.13 12.37
N ASP A 61 -13.96 0.57 13.42
CA ASP A 61 -14.16 -0.01 14.74
C ASP A 61 -15.49 -0.77 14.85
N ALA A 62 -16.40 -0.57 13.89
CA ALA A 62 -17.62 -1.35 13.79
C ALA A 62 -17.32 -2.78 13.29
N PRO A 63 -17.71 -3.84 14.03
CA PRO A 63 -17.38 -5.23 13.68
C PRO A 63 -17.81 -5.67 12.28
N GLY A 64 -18.91 -5.10 11.77
CA GLY A 64 -19.42 -5.40 10.43
C GLY A 64 -18.55 -4.85 9.30
N PHE A 65 -17.79 -3.79 9.53
CA PHE A 65 -16.98 -3.13 8.50
C PHE A 65 -15.49 -3.46 8.61
N TYR A 66 -14.99 -3.80 9.79
CA TYR A 66 -13.56 -4.05 10.01
C TYR A 66 -12.95 -5.06 9.02
N LEU A 67 -13.51 -6.27 8.93
CA LEU A 67 -12.98 -7.33 8.06
C LEU A 67 -13.14 -7.00 6.56
N PRO A 68 -14.31 -6.51 6.09
CA PRO A 68 -14.42 -6.01 4.71
C PRO A 68 -13.43 -4.89 4.37
N LEU A 69 -13.21 -3.93 5.28
CA LEU A 69 -12.23 -2.88 5.08
C LEU A 69 -10.80 -3.42 5.05
N LYS A 70 -10.45 -4.42 5.88
CA LYS A 70 -9.16 -5.14 5.79
C LYS A 70 -9.00 -5.84 4.45
N CYS A 71 -10.04 -6.48 3.93
CA CYS A 71 -10.05 -7.09 2.60
C CYS A 71 -9.79 -6.06 1.49
N SER A 72 -10.49 -4.93 1.56
CA SER A 72 -10.34 -3.85 0.60
C SER A 72 -8.94 -3.24 0.63
N ALA A 73 -8.43 -2.97 1.84
CA ALA A 73 -7.08 -2.45 2.06
C ALA A 73 -6.02 -3.41 1.53
N CYS A 74 -6.15 -4.72 1.79
CA CYS A 74 -5.28 -5.74 1.18
C CYS A 74 -5.27 -5.63 -0.35
N GLY A 75 -6.44 -5.46 -0.97
CA GLY A 75 -6.54 -5.27 -2.41
C GLY A 75 -5.81 -4.03 -2.92
N ALA A 76 -5.95 -2.89 -2.23
CA ALA A 76 -5.25 -1.66 -2.55
C ALA A 76 -3.72 -1.80 -2.41
N ILE A 77 -3.26 -2.45 -1.33
CA ILE A 77 -1.85 -2.73 -1.11
C ILE A 77 -1.30 -3.65 -2.21
N VAL A 78 -2.01 -4.72 -2.55
CA VAL A 78 -1.63 -5.65 -3.63
C VAL A 78 -1.55 -4.94 -4.98
N GLU A 79 -2.54 -4.12 -5.32
CA GLU A 79 -2.54 -3.35 -6.57
C GLU A 79 -1.32 -2.41 -6.64
N HIS A 80 -1.04 -1.72 -5.54
CA HIS A 80 0.11 -0.83 -5.47
C HIS A 80 1.44 -1.58 -5.48
N ALA A 81 1.53 -2.73 -4.82
CA ALA A 81 2.71 -3.60 -4.86
C ALA A 81 2.99 -4.09 -6.28
N VAL A 82 1.97 -4.55 -7.00
CA VAL A 82 2.10 -4.93 -8.42
C VAL A 82 2.57 -3.75 -9.27
N HIS A 83 2.07 -2.55 -9.01
CA HIS A 83 2.52 -1.34 -9.70
C HIS A 83 4.02 -1.06 -9.46
N LEU A 84 4.47 -1.09 -8.21
CA LEU A 84 5.88 -0.85 -7.86
C LEU A 84 6.81 -1.96 -8.38
N LEU A 85 6.34 -3.21 -8.38
CA LEU A 85 7.11 -4.37 -8.85
C LEU A 85 7.09 -4.54 -10.38
N ALA A 86 6.25 -3.79 -11.12
CA ALA A 86 6.11 -3.96 -12.56
C ALA A 86 7.44 -3.95 -13.34
N PRO A 87 8.39 -3.02 -13.09
CA PRO A 87 9.67 -3.03 -13.79
C PRO A 87 10.50 -4.30 -13.52
N VAL A 88 10.43 -4.81 -12.29
CA VAL A 88 11.15 -6.03 -11.87
C VAL A 88 10.54 -7.26 -12.52
N VAL A 89 9.21 -7.32 -12.54
CA VAL A 89 8.45 -8.40 -13.19
C VAL A 89 8.74 -8.42 -14.69
N GLU A 90 8.72 -7.27 -15.37
CA GLU A 90 9.05 -7.18 -16.79
C GLU A 90 10.47 -7.69 -17.10
N GLN A 91 11.46 -7.25 -16.31
CA GLN A 91 12.83 -7.74 -16.44
C GLN A 91 12.94 -9.25 -16.21
N HIS A 92 12.21 -9.76 -15.22
CA HIS A 92 12.12 -11.20 -14.95
C HIS A 92 11.57 -11.98 -16.14
N LEU A 93 10.45 -11.55 -16.70
CA LEU A 93 9.83 -12.19 -17.87
C LEU A 93 10.79 -12.20 -19.08
N VAL A 94 11.54 -11.11 -19.31
CA VAL A 94 12.55 -11.05 -20.37
C VAL A 94 13.71 -12.03 -20.10
N ARG A 95 14.19 -12.14 -18.86
CA ARG A 95 15.23 -13.13 -18.48
C ARG A 95 14.74 -14.55 -18.76
N ARG A 96 13.53 -14.88 -18.30
CA ARG A 96 12.89 -16.19 -18.51
C ARG A 96 12.75 -16.54 -19.99
N GLU A 97 12.32 -15.60 -20.81
CA GLU A 97 12.18 -15.82 -22.25
C GLU A 97 13.54 -16.13 -22.91
N ARG A 98 14.60 -15.39 -22.54
CA ARG A 98 15.96 -15.63 -23.05
C ARG A 98 16.49 -17.02 -22.65
N GLU A 99 16.31 -17.42 -21.40
CA GLU A 99 16.72 -18.74 -20.90
C GLU A 99 16.00 -19.87 -21.63
N THR A 100 14.69 -19.70 -21.86
CA THR A 100 13.87 -20.67 -22.60
C THR A 100 14.33 -20.80 -24.05
N ARG A 101 14.64 -19.67 -24.72
CA ARG A 101 15.17 -19.67 -26.10
C ARG A 101 16.57 -20.28 -26.20
N ALA A 102 17.40 -20.15 -25.16
CA ALA A 102 18.74 -20.71 -25.12
C ALA A 102 18.76 -22.25 -24.90
N GLY A 103 17.59 -22.91 -24.86
CA GLY A 103 17.48 -24.35 -24.61
C GLY A 103 17.72 -24.74 -23.14
N GLY A 104 17.81 -23.74 -22.24
CA GLY A 104 17.80 -23.98 -20.81
C GLY A 104 16.44 -24.51 -20.36
N LYS A 105 16.42 -25.40 -19.36
CA LYS A 105 15.22 -25.62 -18.54
C LYS A 105 15.31 -24.62 -17.40
N PRO A 106 14.71 -23.43 -17.51
CA PRO A 106 14.79 -22.46 -16.45
C PRO A 106 14.16 -23.09 -15.19
N PRO A 107 14.76 -22.94 -14.00
CA PRO A 107 14.24 -23.57 -12.79
C PRO A 107 12.77 -23.22 -12.62
N HIS A 108 11.90 -24.14 -12.20
CA HIS A 108 10.46 -23.88 -12.10
C HIS A 108 10.09 -22.68 -11.21
N ARG A 109 11.03 -22.14 -10.42
CA ARG A 109 10.89 -20.93 -9.60
C ARG A 109 12.24 -20.21 -9.50
N LEU A 110 12.55 -19.35 -10.46
CA LEU A 110 13.53 -18.29 -10.19
C LEU A 110 12.75 -17.22 -9.44
N GLN A 111 12.84 -17.21 -8.11
CA GLN A 111 12.37 -16.07 -7.35
C GLN A 111 13.24 -14.85 -7.72
N PRO A 112 12.66 -13.64 -7.75
CA PRO A 112 13.46 -12.43 -7.85
C PRO A 112 14.49 -12.41 -6.71
N LYS A 113 15.61 -11.73 -6.94
CA LYS A 113 16.54 -11.51 -5.83
C LYS A 113 15.86 -10.58 -4.83
N GLU A 114 16.03 -10.82 -3.54
CA GLU A 114 15.48 -9.98 -2.46
C GLU A 114 15.81 -8.49 -2.65
N ILE A 115 17.05 -8.18 -3.07
CA ILE A 115 17.48 -6.82 -3.40
C ILE A 115 16.67 -6.15 -4.53
N GLU A 116 15.97 -6.92 -5.37
CA GLU A 116 15.14 -6.40 -6.45
C GLU A 116 13.74 -5.99 -5.93
N THR A 117 13.33 -6.40 -4.73
CA THR A 117 11.98 -6.16 -4.17
C THR A 117 11.96 -5.25 -2.94
N VAL A 118 13.07 -5.14 -2.20
CA VAL A 118 13.15 -4.35 -0.94
C VAL A 118 12.71 -2.89 -1.13
N ASP A 119 13.25 -2.19 -2.13
CA ASP A 119 12.93 -0.77 -2.37
C ASP A 119 11.43 -0.55 -2.63
N ALA A 120 10.79 -1.50 -3.32
CA ALA A 120 9.36 -1.46 -3.60
C ALA A 120 8.52 -1.57 -2.32
N PHE A 121 8.89 -2.44 -1.39
CA PHE A 121 8.14 -2.62 -0.15
C PHE A 121 8.37 -1.51 0.87
N GLU A 122 9.57 -0.93 0.93
CA GLU A 122 9.79 0.27 1.72
C GLU A 122 8.92 1.46 1.26
N GLN A 123 8.68 1.58 -0.04
CA GLN A 123 7.84 2.61 -0.63
C GLN A 123 6.34 2.30 -0.47
N LEU A 124 5.95 1.03 -0.57
CA LEU A 124 4.57 0.56 -0.56
C LEU A 124 3.76 1.12 0.63
N CYS A 125 4.22 0.90 1.86
CA CYS A 125 3.47 1.33 3.04
C CYS A 125 3.53 2.84 3.31
N ARG A 126 4.44 3.57 2.64
CA ARG A 126 4.46 5.03 2.67
C ARG A 126 3.44 5.63 1.71
N GLU A 127 3.27 5.03 0.53
CA GLU A 127 2.42 5.60 -0.53
C GLU A 127 0.95 5.23 -0.40
N VAL A 128 0.61 3.99 -0.04
CA VAL A 128 -0.79 3.53 0.03
C VAL A 128 -1.66 4.44 0.92
N PRO A 129 -1.25 4.80 2.16
CA PRO A 129 -2.01 5.70 3.03
C PRO A 129 -2.28 7.08 2.43
N VAL A 130 -1.35 7.57 1.61
CA VAL A 130 -1.36 8.93 1.06
C VAL A 130 -2.10 9.00 -0.26
N LEU A 131 -2.11 7.92 -1.04
CA LEU A 131 -2.67 7.91 -2.39
C LEU A 131 -4.11 7.39 -2.44
N TYR A 132 -4.47 6.43 -1.58
CA TYR A 132 -5.77 5.77 -1.66
C TYR A 132 -6.87 6.52 -0.88
N GLY A 133 -8.11 6.28 -1.27
CA GLY A 133 -9.33 6.76 -0.61
C GLY A 133 -10.50 5.85 -0.97
N LEU A 134 -11.62 5.94 -0.24
CA LEU A 134 -12.79 5.11 -0.52
C LEU A 134 -13.52 5.65 -1.76
N GLU A 135 -13.83 4.75 -2.69
CA GLU A 135 -14.64 5.09 -3.87
C GLU A 135 -16.05 5.48 -3.46
N MET A 136 -16.62 6.47 -4.13
CA MET A 136 -17.99 6.91 -3.95
C MET A 136 -18.93 6.10 -4.87
N LYS A 137 -19.91 5.38 -4.30
CA LYS A 137 -20.97 4.71 -5.09
C LYS A 137 -21.96 5.72 -5.68
N SER A 138 -22.21 6.79 -4.93
CA SER A 138 -23.05 7.93 -5.31
C SER A 138 -22.47 9.20 -4.67
N GLY A 139 -23.04 10.37 -4.93
CA GLY A 139 -22.53 11.63 -4.38
C GLY A 139 -22.46 11.71 -2.85
N THR A 140 -23.16 10.83 -2.13
CA THR A 140 -23.23 10.83 -0.66
C THR A 140 -22.84 9.50 0.00
N VAL A 141 -22.70 8.41 -0.78
CA VAL A 141 -22.52 7.06 -0.22
C VAL A 141 -21.14 6.52 -0.59
N PRO A 142 -20.21 6.42 0.38
CA PRO A 142 -18.94 5.75 0.17
C PRO A 142 -19.13 4.23 0.07
N SER A 143 -18.38 3.62 -0.83
CA SER A 143 -18.20 2.19 -0.95
C SER A 143 -17.27 1.66 0.16
N LEU A 144 -16.89 0.38 0.07
CA LEU A 144 -15.79 -0.17 0.86
C LEU A 144 -14.50 -0.30 0.06
N PHE A 145 -14.49 0.03 -1.23
CA PHE A 145 -13.35 -0.14 -2.12
C PHE A 145 -12.39 1.04 -1.95
N PHE A 146 -11.12 0.74 -1.64
CA PHE A 146 -10.05 1.72 -1.70
C PHE A 146 -9.52 1.80 -3.13
N SER A 147 -9.34 3.02 -3.63
CA SER A 147 -8.82 3.28 -4.96
C SER A 147 -7.87 4.47 -4.97
N LYS A 148 -6.92 4.45 -5.89
CA LYS A 148 -6.08 5.60 -6.23
C LYS A 148 -6.43 6.25 -7.56
N SER A 149 -7.46 5.75 -8.26
CA SER A 149 -7.83 6.23 -9.60
C SER A 149 -8.37 7.65 -9.56
N ASP A 150 -7.88 8.51 -10.46
CA ASP A 150 -8.38 9.87 -10.65
C ASP A 150 -9.70 9.92 -11.43
N MET A 151 -10.07 8.80 -12.06
CA MET A 151 -11.35 8.68 -12.78
C MET A 151 -12.51 8.32 -11.85
N ILE A 152 -12.23 7.99 -10.59
CA ILE A 152 -13.22 7.58 -9.60
C ILE A 152 -13.28 8.64 -8.51
N ASN A 153 -14.48 9.11 -8.22
CA ASN A 153 -14.70 10.02 -7.08
C ASN A 153 -14.37 9.28 -5.78
N ARG A 154 -13.58 9.90 -4.93
CA ARG A 154 -13.08 9.29 -3.70
C ARG A 154 -13.23 10.23 -2.51
N VAL A 155 -13.37 9.65 -1.33
CA VAL A 155 -13.33 10.36 -0.06
C VAL A 155 -12.21 9.81 0.83
N ARG A 156 -11.61 10.70 1.62
CA ARG A 156 -10.65 10.36 2.67
C ARG A 156 -11.22 10.74 4.03
N GLY A 157 -11.23 9.78 4.96
CA GLY A 157 -11.55 9.98 6.37
C GLY A 157 -10.27 10.01 7.21
N GLY A 158 -10.33 10.65 8.38
CA GLY A 158 -9.17 10.80 9.27
C GLY A 158 -8.54 9.46 9.72
N TRP A 159 -9.34 8.39 9.82
CA TRP A 159 -8.86 7.06 10.19
C TRP A 159 -8.16 6.31 9.05
N MET A 160 -8.40 6.68 7.78
CA MET A 160 -8.02 5.85 6.62
C MET A 160 -6.51 5.75 6.47
N GLN A 161 -5.77 6.84 6.67
CA GLN A 161 -4.32 6.85 6.53
C GLN A 161 -3.68 5.86 7.52
N TYR A 162 -4.05 5.94 8.79
CA TYR A 162 -3.56 5.05 9.82
C TYR A 162 -3.97 3.60 9.57
N PHE A 163 -5.23 3.38 9.21
CA PHE A 163 -5.75 2.04 8.91
C PHE A 163 -5.02 1.37 7.74
N LEU A 164 -4.78 2.12 6.65
CA LEU A 164 -4.04 1.62 5.49
C LEU A 164 -2.57 1.36 5.81
N ALA A 165 -1.92 2.26 6.56
CA ALA A 165 -0.52 2.09 6.96
C ALA A 165 -0.33 0.84 7.82
N SER A 166 -1.12 0.72 8.89
CA SER A 166 -1.10 -0.44 9.77
C SER A 166 -1.45 -1.73 9.04
N THR A 167 -2.43 -1.72 8.13
CA THR A 167 -2.77 -2.91 7.34
C THR A 167 -1.65 -3.31 6.38
N CYS A 168 -0.92 -2.34 5.83
CA CYS A 168 0.22 -2.62 4.96
C CYS A 168 1.37 -3.26 5.73
N GLU A 169 1.72 -2.70 6.88
CA GLU A 169 2.76 -3.26 7.76
C GLU A 169 2.40 -4.69 8.21
N GLU A 170 1.16 -4.92 8.64
CA GLU A 170 0.70 -6.26 9.02
C GLU A 170 0.73 -7.26 7.85
N LEU A 171 0.39 -6.81 6.63
CA LEU A 171 0.42 -7.67 5.45
C LEU A 171 1.86 -8.05 5.09
N LEU A 172 2.79 -7.11 5.11
CA LEU A 172 4.19 -7.39 4.81
C LEU A 172 4.84 -8.26 5.89
N ASP A 173 4.60 -7.97 7.17
CA ASP A 173 5.13 -8.78 8.29
C ASP A 173 4.69 -10.25 8.20
N GLU A 174 3.45 -10.50 7.77
CA GLU A 174 2.88 -11.86 7.76
C GLU A 174 2.93 -12.56 6.38
N GLN A 175 2.97 -11.83 5.26
CA GLN A 175 2.71 -12.36 3.91
C GLN A 175 3.63 -11.79 2.82
N GLU A 176 4.76 -11.17 3.14
CA GLU A 176 5.68 -10.63 2.13
C GLU A 176 6.13 -11.70 1.11
N GLU A 177 6.57 -12.87 1.58
CA GLU A 177 7.03 -13.96 0.71
C GLU A 177 5.90 -14.48 -0.19
N GLU A 178 4.69 -14.67 0.36
CA GLU A 178 3.51 -15.09 -0.40
C GLU A 178 3.10 -14.04 -1.44
N LEU A 179 3.19 -12.74 -1.11
CA LEU A 179 2.90 -11.65 -2.02
C LEU A 179 3.87 -11.67 -3.20
N VAL A 180 5.18 -11.74 -2.94
CA VAL A 180 6.20 -11.84 -4.00
C VAL A 180 5.95 -13.09 -4.84
N ALA A 181 5.78 -14.26 -4.21
CA ALA A 181 5.54 -15.50 -4.93
C ALA A 181 4.29 -15.43 -5.83
N ALA A 182 3.20 -14.84 -5.32
CA ALA A 182 1.96 -14.68 -6.08
C ALA A 182 2.12 -13.72 -7.27
N VAL A 183 2.82 -12.59 -7.11
CA VAL A 183 3.09 -11.64 -8.18
C VAL A 183 3.85 -12.31 -9.33
N PHE A 184 4.95 -12.98 -9.03
CA PHE A 184 5.79 -13.58 -10.07
C PHE A 184 5.12 -14.80 -10.70
N ALA A 185 4.43 -15.63 -9.92
CA ALA A 185 3.68 -16.77 -10.46
C ALA A 185 2.57 -16.32 -11.41
N ALA A 186 1.76 -15.33 -11.01
CA ALA A 186 0.68 -14.82 -11.85
C ALA A 186 1.20 -14.16 -13.14
N ALA A 187 2.34 -13.48 -13.06
CA ALA A 187 3.01 -12.90 -14.22
C ALA A 187 3.59 -13.95 -15.18
N GLU A 188 4.17 -15.03 -14.66
CA GLU A 188 4.65 -16.15 -15.49
C GLU A 188 3.50 -16.88 -16.21
N GLU A 189 2.33 -16.99 -15.58
CA GLU A 189 1.15 -17.66 -16.17
C GLU A 189 0.40 -16.82 -17.21
N GLY A 190 0.33 -15.49 -17.05
CA GLY A 190 -0.56 -14.64 -17.85
C GLY A 190 0.01 -13.29 -18.27
N GLY A 191 1.29 -13.02 -18.00
CA GLY A 191 1.90 -11.71 -18.20
C GLY A 191 1.33 -10.64 -17.27
N MET A 192 1.40 -9.38 -17.71
CA MET A 192 0.98 -8.23 -16.90
C MET A 192 -0.54 -8.00 -16.87
N VAL A 193 -1.29 -8.61 -17.80
CA VAL A 193 -2.73 -8.38 -17.94
C VAL A 193 -3.49 -9.08 -16.82
N GLY A 194 -4.28 -8.32 -16.06
CA GLY A 194 -5.07 -8.85 -14.93
C GLY A 194 -4.22 -9.31 -13.74
N LEU A 195 -2.93 -8.95 -13.72
CA LEU A 195 -1.99 -9.33 -12.67
C LEU A 195 -2.48 -8.91 -11.26
N PRO A 196 -2.92 -7.66 -11.00
CA PRO A 196 -3.44 -7.26 -9.69
C PRO A 196 -4.60 -8.14 -9.21
N THR A 197 -5.53 -8.50 -10.09
CA THR A 197 -6.70 -9.32 -9.75
C THR A 197 -6.29 -10.73 -9.32
N LYS A 198 -5.39 -11.36 -10.07
CA LYS A 198 -4.90 -12.71 -9.72
C LYS A 198 -4.14 -12.73 -8.40
N VAL A 199 -3.25 -11.75 -8.19
CA VAL A 199 -2.48 -11.64 -6.94
C VAL A 199 -3.41 -11.37 -5.76
N ARG A 200 -4.40 -10.49 -5.95
CA ARG A 200 -5.40 -10.18 -4.94
C ARG A 200 -6.19 -11.42 -4.53
N GLU A 201 -6.63 -12.22 -5.49
CA GLU A 201 -7.31 -13.49 -5.21
C GLU A 201 -6.40 -14.44 -4.43
N ALA A 202 -5.12 -14.56 -4.83
CA ALA A 202 -4.17 -15.47 -4.18
C ALA A 202 -3.79 -15.05 -2.75
N VAL A 203 -3.65 -13.75 -2.49
CA VAL A 203 -3.15 -13.21 -1.21
C VAL A 203 -4.31 -12.87 -0.27
N CYS A 204 -5.25 -12.03 -0.69
CA CYS A 204 -6.25 -11.47 0.21
C CYS A 204 -7.30 -12.48 0.68
N THR A 205 -7.54 -13.55 -0.08
CA THR A 205 -8.44 -14.64 0.34
C THR A 205 -7.80 -15.62 1.31
N ARG A 206 -6.46 -15.59 1.46
CA ARG A 206 -5.70 -16.52 2.31
C ARG A 206 -5.15 -15.84 3.56
N TRP A 207 -4.88 -14.55 3.49
CA TRP A 207 -4.39 -13.81 4.64
C TRP A 207 -5.42 -13.83 5.78
N LYS A 208 -4.99 -14.31 6.95
CA LYS A 208 -5.88 -14.59 8.08
C LYS A 208 -6.63 -13.35 8.57
N ARG A 209 -6.01 -12.16 8.48
CA ARG A 209 -6.62 -10.90 8.95
C ARG A 209 -7.65 -10.31 8.00
N SER A 210 -7.64 -10.67 6.71
CA SER A 210 -8.58 -10.15 5.72
C SER A 210 -9.58 -11.17 5.18
N SER A 211 -9.20 -12.44 5.10
CA SER A 211 -9.90 -13.49 4.34
C SER A 211 -11.39 -13.60 4.66
N LYS A 212 -11.78 -13.47 5.92
CA LYS A 212 -13.20 -13.53 6.35
C LYS A 212 -14.05 -12.35 5.88
N GLY A 213 -13.43 -11.23 5.50
CA GLY A 213 -14.09 -10.07 4.90
C GLY A 213 -14.06 -10.06 3.38
N CYS A 214 -13.44 -11.06 2.75
CA CYS A 214 -13.29 -11.18 1.31
C CYS A 214 -14.27 -12.19 0.71
N ASP A 215 -14.75 -11.92 -0.49
CA ASP A 215 -15.33 -12.94 -1.36
C ASP A 215 -14.24 -13.83 -1.99
N LYS A 216 -14.65 -14.78 -2.84
CA LYS A 216 -13.73 -15.72 -3.51
C LYS A 216 -12.71 -15.06 -4.45
N HIS A 217 -12.88 -13.79 -4.79
CA HIS A 217 -11.99 -13.02 -5.66
C HIS A 217 -11.16 -12.00 -4.89
N GLY A 218 -11.23 -12.01 -3.55
CA GLY A 218 -10.53 -11.05 -2.70
C GLY A 218 -11.20 -9.68 -2.67
N LEU A 219 -12.48 -9.56 -3.06
CA LEU A 219 -13.23 -8.31 -2.99
C LEU A 219 -13.97 -8.17 -1.64
N PRO A 220 -14.09 -6.97 -1.08
CA PRO A 220 -14.76 -6.76 0.20
C PRO A 220 -16.25 -7.11 0.14
N ILE A 221 -16.72 -7.90 1.10
CA ILE A 221 -18.15 -8.21 1.27
C ILE A 221 -18.82 -7.04 1.99
N ASP A 222 -19.67 -6.28 1.30
CA ASP A 222 -20.37 -5.13 1.89
C ASP A 222 -21.55 -5.60 2.75
N PRO A 223 -21.54 -5.44 4.09
CA PRO A 223 -22.61 -5.90 4.96
C PRO A 223 -23.94 -5.16 4.68
N ARG A 224 -23.89 -4.00 4.01
CA ARG A 224 -25.09 -3.22 3.64
C ARG A 224 -25.84 -3.82 2.44
N SER A 225 -25.25 -4.79 1.74
CA SER A 225 -25.86 -5.39 0.55
C SER A 225 -26.95 -6.44 0.86
N GLY A 226 -27.14 -6.80 2.13
CA GLY A 226 -28.09 -7.81 2.58
C GLY A 226 -29.58 -7.44 2.53
N ASP A 227 -29.93 -6.17 2.32
CA ASP A 227 -31.33 -5.69 2.26
C ASP A 227 -31.84 -5.43 0.83
N SER A 228 -31.09 -5.85 -0.20
CA SER A 228 -31.59 -5.90 -1.58
C SER A 228 -32.53 -7.11 -1.72
N SER A 229 -33.76 -6.91 -1.27
CA SER A 229 -34.91 -7.77 -1.56
C SER A 229 -35.18 -7.79 -3.07
N ASP A 230 -34.53 -8.73 -3.76
CA ASP A 230 -35.19 -9.43 -4.87
C ASP A 230 -36.03 -10.56 -4.25
N LEU A 231 -37.16 -10.17 -3.65
CA LEU A 231 -38.35 -10.98 -3.38
C LEU A 231 -39.58 -10.16 -3.74
#